data_AF-A0A0B7NRK0-F1
#
_entry.id   AF-A0A0B7NRK0-F1
#
_cell.length_a   1.000
_cell.length_b   1.000
_cell.length_c   1.000
_cell.angle_alpha   90.00
_cell.angle_beta   90.00
_cell.angle_gamma   90.00
#
_symmetry.space_group_name_H-M   'P 1'
#
loop_
_entity.id
_entity.type
_entity.pdbx_description
1 polymer ?
#
loop_
_entity_poly.entity_id
_entity_poly.type
_entity_poly.pdbx_seq_one_letter_code
_entity_poly.pdbx_strand_id
1 'polypeptide(L)'
;MIIASPAKKEIPIPLQPMASVSSTTTSSHNSNNTKLNAQEAAVDLVTLNSRNGQSDFIVQVFGQTSVFHAQVDETLNIKTVRTGFAETRTLSCEAFIHNDTVFLSSPFVGQNAGLLNWADGEFQSCITHLIELAEEKTGCSALVVAIDRHDYKDTLSTVLRAFMYLGFEMIDPAIYGQETGYVLVGYEL
;
A
#
# COMPACT_ATOMS: atom_id res chain seq x y z
N MET A 1 8.57 35.60 45.87
CA MET A 1 7.72 34.48 46.33
C MET A 1 6.43 34.53 45.52
N ILE A 2 6.35 33.72 44.47
CA ILE A 2 5.12 33.55 43.67
C ILE A 2 4.82 32.06 43.70
N ILE A 3 3.70 31.74 44.33
CA ILE A 3 3.11 30.42 44.48
C ILE A 3 2.21 30.20 43.27
N ALA A 4 2.45 29.13 42.50
CA ALA A 4 1.44 28.57 41.61
C ALA A 4 1.81 27.11 41.27
N SER A 5 1.14 26.17 41.94
CA SER A 5 0.95 24.81 41.43
C SER A 5 -0.31 24.80 40.57
N PRO A 6 -0.39 23.91 39.56
CA PRO A 6 -1.40 22.88 39.66
C PRO A 6 -0.88 21.48 39.29
N ALA A 7 -1.28 20.51 40.11
CA ALA A 7 -1.05 19.09 39.91
C ALA A 7 -1.76 18.58 38.64
N LYS A 8 -1.06 17.81 37.81
CA LYS A 8 -1.67 16.99 36.76
C LYS A 8 -2.50 15.89 37.42
N LYS A 9 -3.83 15.93 37.25
CA LYS A 9 -4.69 14.78 37.53
C LYS A 9 -4.67 13.87 36.31
N GLU A 10 -4.11 12.68 36.45
CA GLU A 10 -4.28 11.60 35.49
C GLU A 10 -5.73 11.11 35.55
N ILE A 11 -6.36 10.98 34.38
CA ILE A 11 -7.72 10.47 34.23
C ILE A 11 -7.59 8.99 33.84
N PRO A 12 -7.98 8.03 34.69
CA PRO A 12 -7.97 6.62 34.33
C PRO A 12 -9.16 6.31 33.42
N ILE A 13 -8.91 5.63 32.30
CA ILE A 13 -9.94 5.06 31.43
C ILE A 13 -10.29 3.67 32.00
N PRO A 14 -11.54 3.39 32.41
CA PRO A 14 -11.92 2.07 32.87
C PRO A 14 -12.12 1.13 31.67
N LEU A 15 -11.30 0.09 31.56
CA LEU A 15 -11.58 -1.05 30.69
C LEU A 15 -12.63 -1.93 31.37
N GLN A 16 -13.86 -1.93 30.86
CA GLN A 16 -14.88 -2.89 31.28
C GLN A 16 -14.70 -4.21 30.51
N PRO A 17 -14.69 -5.37 31.18
CA PRO A 17 -14.76 -6.66 30.52
C PRO A 17 -16.22 -6.95 30.16
N MET A 18 -16.54 -7.10 28.86
CA MET A 18 -17.83 -7.63 28.46
C MET A 18 -17.85 -9.15 28.67
N ALA A 19 -18.35 -9.56 29.83
CA ALA A 19 -18.92 -10.89 30.00
C ALA A 19 -20.40 -10.83 29.59
N SER A 20 -20.84 -11.78 28.77
CA SER A 20 -22.25 -12.12 28.66
C SER A 20 -22.38 -13.64 28.69
N VAL A 21 -22.79 -14.11 29.87
CA VAL A 21 -23.30 -15.44 30.12
C VAL A 21 -24.74 -15.49 29.64
N SER A 22 -25.11 -16.51 28.88
CA SER A 22 -26.45 -17.11 28.93
C SER A 22 -26.37 -18.59 28.58
N SER A 23 -27.08 -19.37 29.39
CA SER A 23 -26.96 -20.80 29.60
C SER A 23 -27.97 -21.62 28.78
N THR A 24 -27.49 -22.76 28.27
CA THR A 24 -28.12 -24.09 28.17
C THR A 24 -29.43 -24.27 27.40
N THR A 25 -29.41 -25.08 26.33
CA THR A 25 -30.25 -26.29 26.18
C THR A 25 -29.68 -27.22 25.11
N THR A 26 -29.59 -28.50 25.44
CA THR A 26 -29.28 -29.64 24.57
C THR A 26 -30.45 -29.99 23.66
N SER A 27 -30.21 -30.25 22.38
CA SER A 27 -30.71 -31.45 21.66
C SER A 27 -30.25 -31.47 20.20
N SER A 28 -29.94 -32.69 19.77
CA SER A 28 -29.48 -33.14 18.48
C SER A 28 -30.44 -32.87 17.31
N HIS A 29 -29.93 -32.38 16.18
CA HIS A 29 -30.10 -33.06 14.88
C HIS A 29 -29.17 -32.49 13.80
N ASN A 30 -28.47 -33.45 13.21
CA ASN A 30 -27.83 -33.55 11.91
C ASN A 30 -28.14 -32.51 10.81
N SER A 31 -27.11 -32.27 10.00
CA SER A 31 -27.11 -32.01 8.55
C SER A 31 -26.66 -30.63 8.08
N ASN A 32 -25.43 -30.64 7.54
CA ASN A 32 -24.93 -29.91 6.38
C ASN A 32 -25.25 -28.42 6.27
N ASN A 33 -24.25 -27.60 6.56
CA ASN A 33 -23.82 -26.54 5.63
C ASN A 33 -22.42 -26.06 6.01
N THR A 34 -21.41 -26.77 5.48
CA THR A 34 -20.05 -26.25 5.35
C THR A 34 -20.09 -25.14 4.31
N LYS A 35 -20.51 -23.93 4.70
CA LYS A 35 -20.14 -22.72 3.95
C LYS A 35 -18.68 -22.45 4.25
N LEU A 36 -17.81 -23.17 3.55
CA LEU A 36 -16.51 -22.65 3.19
C LEU A 36 -16.79 -21.29 2.55
N ASN A 37 -16.37 -20.22 3.23
CA ASN A 37 -16.16 -18.93 2.59
C ASN A 37 -15.17 -19.20 1.46
N ALA A 38 -15.67 -19.37 0.24
CA ALA A 38 -14.87 -19.22 -0.95
C ALA A 38 -14.55 -17.72 -1.04
N GLN A 39 -13.45 -17.35 -0.40
CA GLN A 39 -12.71 -16.15 -0.77
C GLN A 39 -12.20 -16.46 -2.18
N GLU A 40 -13.00 -16.09 -3.17
CA GLU A 40 -12.66 -16.22 -4.58
C GLU A 40 -11.35 -15.46 -4.76
N ALA A 41 -10.26 -16.21 -4.96
CA ALA A 41 -8.91 -15.69 -4.89
C ALA A 41 -8.77 -14.55 -5.90
N ALA A 42 -8.53 -13.33 -5.41
CA ALA A 42 -8.07 -12.25 -6.25
C ALA A 42 -6.84 -12.76 -7.01
N VAL A 43 -6.95 -12.88 -8.34
CA VAL A 43 -5.85 -13.39 -9.15
C VAL A 43 -4.93 -12.22 -9.45
N ASP A 44 -3.80 -12.16 -8.75
CA ASP A 44 -2.73 -11.25 -9.10
C ASP A 44 -2.03 -11.75 -10.36
N LEU A 45 -1.96 -10.89 -11.37
CA LEU A 45 -1.20 -11.15 -12.58
C LEU A 45 0.08 -10.32 -12.54
N VAL A 46 1.19 -10.99 -12.25
CA VAL A 46 2.53 -10.41 -12.35
C VAL A 46 3.14 -10.84 -13.68
N THR A 47 3.42 -9.87 -14.55
CA THR A 47 4.04 -10.12 -15.86
C THR A 47 5.43 -9.51 -15.90
N LEU A 48 6.44 -10.31 -16.25
CA LEU A 48 7.81 -9.85 -16.44
C LEU A 48 7.99 -9.39 -17.90
N ASN A 49 8.51 -8.18 -18.09
CA ASN A 49 8.73 -7.60 -19.41
C ASN A 49 10.19 -7.19 -19.55
N SER A 50 10.83 -7.63 -20.64
CA SER A 50 12.13 -7.09 -21.06
C SER A 50 11.97 -5.61 -21.42
N ARG A 51 12.89 -4.80 -20.92
CA ARG A 51 12.82 -3.35 -21.06
C ARG A 51 13.30 -2.92 -22.44
N ASN A 52 12.56 -2.01 -23.08
CA ASN A 52 12.94 -1.40 -24.37
C ASN A 52 13.69 -0.06 -24.20
N GLY A 53 13.77 0.46 -22.97
CA GLY A 53 14.54 1.65 -22.58
C GLY A 53 13.98 2.98 -23.08
N GLN A 54 12.80 2.99 -23.71
CA GLN A 54 12.24 4.18 -24.33
C GLN A 54 10.89 4.51 -23.69
N SER A 55 10.84 5.61 -22.93
CA SER A 55 9.63 6.15 -22.30
C SER A 55 8.92 5.20 -21.31
N ASP A 56 9.69 4.48 -20.50
CA ASP A 56 9.16 3.65 -19.41
C ASP A 56 9.09 4.39 -18.07
N PHE A 57 8.43 3.78 -17.07
CA PHE A 57 8.33 4.27 -15.69
C PHE A 57 9.67 4.75 -15.12
N ILE A 58 10.76 4.02 -15.39
CA ILE A 58 12.09 4.37 -14.88
C ILE A 58 12.56 5.70 -15.46
N VAL A 59 12.44 5.87 -16.78
CA VAL A 59 12.79 7.12 -17.46
C VAL A 59 11.90 8.27 -17.00
N GLN A 60 10.61 8.02 -16.74
CA GLN A 60 9.68 9.04 -16.27
C GLN A 60 9.99 9.52 -14.86
N VAL A 61 10.27 8.60 -13.93
CA VAL A 61 10.47 8.93 -12.51
C VAL A 61 11.91 9.38 -12.21
N PHE A 62 12.91 8.75 -12.82
CA PHE A 62 14.31 8.96 -12.48
C PHE A 62 15.13 9.62 -13.61
N GLY A 63 14.55 9.79 -14.80
CA GLY A 63 15.23 10.35 -15.95
C GLY A 63 16.14 9.37 -16.67
N GLN A 64 16.55 9.74 -17.89
CA GLN A 64 17.37 8.91 -18.78
C GLN A 64 18.82 8.75 -18.30
N THR A 65 19.30 9.66 -17.46
CA THR A 65 20.68 9.64 -16.92
C THR A 65 20.79 8.88 -15.61
N SER A 66 19.70 8.29 -15.11
CA SER A 66 19.71 7.54 -13.85
C SER A 66 20.52 6.26 -13.96
N VAL A 67 21.09 5.83 -12.81
CA VAL A 67 21.74 4.52 -12.70
C VAL A 67 20.78 3.38 -13.01
N PHE A 68 19.50 3.54 -12.67
CA PHE A 68 18.45 2.58 -13.00
C PHE A 68 18.29 2.39 -14.50
N HIS A 69 18.42 3.46 -15.29
CA HIS A 69 18.31 3.35 -16.74
C HIS A 69 19.35 2.41 -17.35
N ALA A 70 20.57 2.37 -16.79
CA ALA A 70 21.65 1.53 -17.28
C ALA A 70 21.73 0.12 -16.66
N GLN A 71 21.12 -0.09 -15.49
CA GLN A 71 21.29 -1.32 -14.70
C GLN A 71 20.05 -2.19 -14.62
N VAL A 72 18.88 -1.67 -15.01
CA VAL A 72 17.61 -2.40 -14.96
C VAL A 72 17.21 -2.83 -16.37
N ASP A 73 17.28 -4.13 -16.62
CA ASP A 73 16.94 -4.77 -17.89
C ASP A 73 15.50 -5.30 -17.93
N GLU A 74 14.88 -5.49 -16.77
CA GLU A 74 13.56 -6.10 -16.62
C GLU A 74 12.63 -5.22 -15.78
N THR A 75 11.36 -5.22 -16.15
CA THR A 75 10.29 -4.53 -15.44
C THR A 75 9.16 -5.51 -15.16
N LEU A 76 8.41 -5.28 -14.09
CA LEU A 76 7.24 -6.05 -13.73
C LEU A 76 6.00 -5.18 -13.97
N ASN A 77 4.96 -5.76 -14.54
CA ASN A 77 3.62 -5.18 -14.54
C ASN A 77 2.75 -6.02 -13.62
N ILE A 78 2.28 -5.41 -12.53
CA ILE A 78 1.44 -6.05 -11.53
C ILE A 78 0.02 -5.56 -11.78
N LYS A 79 -0.88 -6.50 -12.10
CA LYS A 79 -2.31 -6.25 -12.18
C LYS A 79 -3.02 -7.02 -11.10
N THR A 80 -3.69 -6.30 -10.21
CA THR A 80 -4.51 -6.87 -9.16
C THR A 80 -5.98 -6.57 -9.47
N VAL A 81 -6.78 -7.61 -9.61
CA VAL A 81 -8.24 -7.50 -9.74
C VAL A 81 -8.85 -7.82 -8.39
N ARG A 82 -9.48 -6.83 -7.77
CA ARG A 82 -10.15 -7.03 -6.49
C ARG A 82 -11.65 -7.17 -6.68
N THR A 83 -12.14 -8.37 -6.38
CA THR A 83 -13.56 -8.72 -6.29
C THR A 83 -13.96 -8.77 -4.82
N GLY A 84 -14.95 -7.98 -4.42
CA GLY A 84 -15.37 -7.87 -3.01
C GLY A 84 -15.93 -6.50 -2.61
N PHE A 85 -15.78 -5.51 -3.48
CA PHE A 85 -16.31 -4.16 -3.29
C PHE A 85 -17.49 -3.90 -4.24
N ALA A 86 -18.21 -2.79 -4.06
CA ALA A 86 -19.39 -2.46 -4.87
C ALA A 86 -19.09 -2.43 -6.39
N GLU A 87 -17.83 -2.23 -6.76
CA GLU A 87 -17.32 -2.30 -8.13
C GLU A 87 -16.03 -3.13 -8.18
N THR A 88 -15.86 -3.93 -9.25
CA THR A 88 -14.60 -4.61 -9.52
C THR A 88 -13.56 -3.58 -9.94
N ARG A 89 -12.55 -3.35 -9.09
CA ARG A 89 -11.42 -2.46 -9.41
C ARG A 89 -10.23 -3.27 -9.89
N THR A 90 -9.70 -2.86 -11.05
CA THR A 90 -8.42 -3.35 -11.55
C THR A 90 -7.39 -2.28 -11.26
N LEU A 91 -6.36 -2.67 -10.53
CA LEU A 91 -5.21 -1.83 -10.21
C LEU A 91 -4.04 -2.33 -11.04
N SER A 92 -3.30 -1.40 -11.65
CA SER A 92 -2.09 -1.71 -12.41
C SER A 92 -0.96 -0.84 -11.92
N CYS A 93 0.19 -1.45 -11.66
CA CYS A 93 1.43 -0.75 -11.38
C CYS A 93 2.59 -1.35 -12.16
N GLU A 94 3.53 -0.49 -12.53
CA GLU A 94 4.83 -0.87 -13.06
C GLU A 94 5.82 -0.94 -11.90
N ALA A 95 6.72 -1.92 -11.95
CA ALA A 95 7.72 -2.10 -10.92
C ALA A 95 9.05 -2.56 -11.51
N PHE A 96 10.13 -2.38 -10.74
CA PHE A 96 11.42 -2.97 -11.02
C PHE A 96 12.18 -3.23 -9.72
N ILE A 97 13.20 -4.08 -9.78
CA ILE A 97 14.05 -4.40 -8.63
C ILE A 97 15.43 -3.81 -8.88
N HIS A 98 15.99 -3.15 -7.86
CA HIS A 98 17.36 -2.67 -7.88
C HIS A 98 17.93 -2.66 -6.46
N ASN A 99 19.16 -3.18 -6.29
CA ASN A 99 19.86 -3.21 -4.99
C ASN A 99 18.99 -3.66 -3.81
N ASP A 100 18.33 -4.83 -3.94
CA ASP A 100 17.50 -5.41 -2.88
C ASP A 100 16.28 -4.55 -2.47
N THR A 101 15.88 -3.63 -3.35
CA THR A 101 14.72 -2.75 -3.19
C THR A 101 13.80 -2.93 -4.39
N VAL A 102 12.50 -3.10 -4.14
CA VAL A 102 11.50 -3.05 -5.20
C VAL A 102 10.96 -1.62 -5.33
N PHE A 103 10.95 -1.10 -6.54
CA PHE A 103 10.40 0.20 -6.88
C PHE A 103 9.08 0.00 -7.60
N LEU A 104 8.05 0.71 -7.17
CA LEU A 104 6.67 0.54 -7.61
C LEU A 104 6.07 1.89 -8.02
N SER A 105 5.44 1.95 -9.18
CA SER A 105 4.57 3.06 -9.54
C SER A 105 3.31 3.01 -8.68
N SER A 106 2.81 4.17 -8.25
CA SER A 106 1.57 4.21 -7.49
C SER A 106 0.38 3.66 -8.31
N PRO A 107 -0.37 2.67 -7.81
CA PRO A 107 -1.55 2.14 -8.50
C PRO A 107 -2.79 3.04 -8.38
N PHE A 108 -2.74 4.08 -7.53
CA PHE A 108 -3.89 4.97 -7.26
C PHE A 108 -3.94 6.15 -8.24
N VAL A 109 -3.73 5.90 -9.53
CA VAL A 109 -3.73 6.93 -10.58
C VAL A 109 -5.03 6.91 -11.40
N GLY A 110 -5.31 8.01 -12.11
CA GLY A 110 -6.47 8.12 -13.00
C GLY A 110 -7.82 7.99 -12.28
N GLN A 111 -8.65 7.01 -12.69
CA GLN A 111 -9.96 6.75 -12.06
C GLN A 111 -9.84 6.25 -10.61
N ASN A 112 -8.66 5.77 -10.21
CA ASN A 112 -8.36 5.34 -8.85
C ASN A 112 -7.70 6.46 -8.02
N ALA A 113 -7.54 7.67 -8.58
CA ALA A 113 -6.87 8.79 -7.93
C ALA A 113 -7.68 9.38 -6.78
N GLY A 114 -6.96 9.66 -5.68
CA GLY A 114 -7.48 10.26 -4.46
C GLY A 114 -8.15 9.26 -3.52
N LEU A 115 -7.81 9.35 -2.23
CA LEU A 115 -8.35 8.50 -1.17
C LEU A 115 -9.88 8.60 -1.01
N LEU A 116 -10.50 9.71 -1.43
CA LEU A 116 -11.94 9.94 -1.28
C LEU A 116 -12.80 9.00 -2.13
N ASN A 117 -12.21 8.41 -3.17
CA ASN A 117 -12.89 7.42 -4.01
C ASN A 117 -12.78 6.00 -3.44
N TRP A 118 -12.07 5.82 -2.33
CA TRP A 118 -11.84 4.52 -1.70
C TRP A 118 -12.76 4.40 -0.50
N ALA A 119 -13.45 3.26 -0.39
CA ALA A 119 -14.21 2.97 0.81
C ALA A 119 -13.27 2.73 2.00
N ASP A 120 -13.82 2.81 3.21
CA ASP A 120 -13.06 2.65 4.44
C ASP A 120 -12.26 1.34 4.44
N GLY A 121 -10.95 1.46 4.66
CA GLY A 121 -10.03 0.32 4.71
C GLY A 121 -9.57 -0.25 3.35
N GLU A 122 -10.16 0.17 2.22
CA GLU A 122 -9.77 -0.35 0.90
C GLU A 122 -8.32 0.03 0.55
N PHE A 123 -7.93 1.27 0.82
CA PHE A 123 -6.57 1.75 0.55
C PHE A 123 -5.54 0.96 1.36
N GLN A 124 -5.79 0.80 2.66
CA GLN A 124 -4.95 0.00 3.54
C GLN A 124 -4.84 -1.44 3.03
N SER A 125 -5.98 -2.08 2.73
CA SER A 125 -5.99 -3.46 2.25
C SER A 125 -5.22 -3.63 0.94
N CYS A 126 -5.27 -2.63 0.06
CA CYS A 126 -4.49 -2.61 -1.18
C CYS A 126 -2.98 -2.47 -0.90
N ILE A 127 -2.57 -1.53 -0.05
CA ILE A 127 -1.15 -1.34 0.25
C ILE A 127 -0.57 -2.55 0.96
N THR A 128 -1.27 -3.10 1.96
CA THR A 128 -0.86 -4.32 2.66
C THR A 128 -0.65 -5.47 1.69
N HIS A 129 -1.56 -5.63 0.72
CA HIS A 129 -1.41 -6.66 -0.31
C HIS A 129 -0.19 -6.45 -1.20
N LEU A 130 0.12 -5.21 -1.57
CA LEU A 130 1.30 -4.91 -2.38
C LEU A 130 2.59 -5.15 -1.60
N ILE A 131 2.59 -4.91 -0.28
CA ILE A 131 3.69 -5.26 0.63
C ILE A 131 3.87 -6.78 0.66
N GLU A 132 2.81 -7.54 0.94
CA GLU A 132 2.84 -9.01 0.97
C GLU A 132 3.32 -9.58 -0.37
N LEU A 133 2.82 -9.05 -1.49
CA LEU A 133 3.23 -9.47 -2.83
C LEU A 133 4.71 -9.16 -3.09
N ALA A 134 5.19 -7.99 -2.68
CA ALA A 134 6.60 -7.61 -2.81
C ALA A 134 7.49 -8.55 -2.00
N GLU A 135 7.16 -8.77 -0.73
CA GLU A 135 7.92 -9.65 0.17
C GLU A 135 7.96 -11.10 -0.36
N GLU A 136 6.80 -11.67 -0.71
CA GLU A 136 6.68 -13.06 -1.13
C GLU A 136 7.35 -13.33 -2.47
N LYS A 137 7.26 -12.40 -3.43
CA LYS A 137 7.71 -12.64 -4.82
C LYS A 137 9.12 -12.16 -5.10
N THR A 138 9.60 -11.15 -4.39
CA THR A 138 10.89 -10.51 -4.72
C THR A 138 12.00 -10.87 -3.74
N GLY A 139 11.68 -11.19 -2.48
CA GLY A 139 12.66 -11.40 -1.42
C GLY A 139 13.50 -10.16 -1.07
N CYS A 140 13.09 -8.97 -1.54
CA CYS A 140 13.74 -7.70 -1.26
C CYS A 140 13.53 -7.27 0.21
N SER A 141 14.45 -6.45 0.73
CA SER A 141 14.34 -5.89 2.09
C SER A 141 13.60 -4.55 2.15
N ALA A 142 13.40 -3.90 1.01
CA ALA A 142 12.72 -2.60 0.96
C ALA A 142 11.76 -2.47 -0.22
N LEU A 143 10.73 -1.65 -0.01
CA LEU A 143 9.73 -1.25 -0.98
C LEU A 143 9.73 0.27 -1.10
N VAL A 144 9.85 0.79 -2.33
CA VAL A 144 9.73 2.21 -2.65
C VAL A 144 8.54 2.41 -3.58
N VAL A 145 7.64 3.33 -3.23
CA VAL A 145 6.49 3.71 -4.07
C VAL A 145 6.71 5.12 -4.60
N ALA A 146 6.64 5.26 -5.93
CA ALA A 146 6.72 6.53 -6.64
C ALA A 146 5.31 7.10 -6.89
N ILE A 147 5.07 8.31 -6.39
CA ILE A 147 3.79 9.01 -6.44
C ILE A 147 3.94 10.24 -7.34
N ASP A 148 3.15 10.32 -8.41
CA ASP A 148 3.14 11.47 -9.32
C ASP A 148 2.39 12.65 -8.70
N ARG A 149 3.03 13.79 -8.50
CA ARG A 149 2.38 14.98 -7.90
C ARG A 149 1.23 15.51 -8.76
N HIS A 150 1.29 15.33 -10.08
CA HIS A 150 0.32 15.89 -11.02
C HIS A 150 -1.02 15.16 -10.97
N ASP A 151 -1.01 13.86 -10.68
CA ASP A 151 -2.21 13.03 -10.58
C ASP A 151 -2.97 13.29 -9.27
N TYR A 152 -2.27 13.67 -8.20
CA TYR A 152 -2.85 13.82 -6.87
C TYR A 152 -3.04 15.27 -6.42
N LYS A 153 -3.04 16.26 -7.32
CA LYS A 153 -3.19 17.72 -7.05
C LYS A 153 -3.61 18.09 -5.61
N ASP A 154 -4.90 17.99 -5.29
CA ASP A 154 -5.47 18.41 -4.00
C ASP A 154 -5.48 17.29 -2.94
N THR A 155 -5.21 16.05 -3.33
CA THR A 155 -5.29 14.86 -2.46
C THR A 155 -3.92 14.30 -2.06
N LEU A 156 -2.83 14.85 -2.60
CA LEU A 156 -1.46 14.37 -2.39
C LEU A 156 -1.11 14.32 -0.91
N SER A 157 -1.44 15.37 -0.15
CA SER A 157 -1.19 15.38 1.30
C SER A 157 -1.99 14.32 2.05
N THR A 158 -3.17 13.94 1.57
CA THR A 158 -3.98 12.88 2.17
C THR A 158 -3.38 11.51 1.88
N VAL A 159 -2.96 11.28 0.64
CA VAL A 159 -2.30 10.03 0.23
C VAL A 159 -0.98 9.84 0.96
N LEU A 160 -0.13 10.88 1.03
CA LEU A 160 1.13 10.82 1.78
C LEU A 160 0.89 10.52 3.25
N ARG A 161 -0.12 11.14 3.88
CA ARG A 161 -0.49 10.81 5.28
C ARG A 161 -0.94 9.37 5.43
N ALA A 162 -1.71 8.85 4.48
CA ALA A 162 -2.15 7.46 4.51
C ALA A 162 -0.96 6.49 4.44
N PHE A 163 0.01 6.74 3.54
CA PHE A 163 1.27 5.99 3.52
C PHE A 163 2.03 6.08 4.85
N MET A 164 2.18 7.28 5.41
CA MET A 164 2.87 7.47 6.69
C MET A 164 2.17 6.76 7.86
N TYR A 165 0.83 6.70 7.86
CA TYR A 165 0.07 5.94 8.88
C TYR A 165 0.24 4.43 8.75
N LEU A 166 0.62 3.94 7.57
CA LEU A 166 0.97 2.54 7.33
C LEU A 166 2.45 2.24 7.62
N GLY A 167 3.23 3.23 8.06
CA GLY A 167 4.64 3.07 8.41
C GLY A 167 5.62 3.43 7.29
N PHE A 168 5.15 3.96 6.15
CA PHE A 168 6.07 4.44 5.12
C PHE A 168 6.74 5.76 5.53
N GLU A 169 7.97 5.94 5.08
CA GLU A 169 8.74 7.17 5.28
C GLU A 169 8.96 7.91 3.96
N MET A 170 9.02 9.24 3.99
CA MET A 170 9.36 10.01 2.79
C MET A 170 10.87 9.92 2.52
N ILE A 171 11.22 9.66 1.25
CA ILE A 171 12.61 9.53 0.83
C ILE A 171 13.11 10.87 0.27
N ASP A 172 14.30 11.28 0.70
CA ASP A 172 14.97 12.49 0.19
C ASP A 172 15.28 12.33 -1.31
N PRO A 173 14.89 13.29 -2.16
CA PRO A 173 15.22 13.26 -3.59
C PRO A 173 16.69 13.11 -3.94
N ALA A 174 17.60 13.51 -3.05
CA ALA A 174 19.03 13.33 -3.24
C ALA A 174 19.50 11.86 -3.25
N ILE A 175 18.69 10.93 -2.70
CA ILE A 175 19.06 9.51 -2.60
C ILE A 175 18.98 8.81 -3.95
N TYR A 176 17.86 8.97 -4.65
CA TYR A 176 17.59 8.28 -5.92
C TYR A 176 17.55 9.22 -7.13
N GLY A 177 17.57 10.54 -6.91
CA GLY A 177 17.58 11.51 -7.98
C GLY A 177 16.27 11.55 -8.78
N GLN A 178 15.12 11.32 -8.15
CA GLN A 178 13.84 11.38 -8.85
C GLN A 178 13.54 12.77 -9.38
N GLU A 179 12.80 12.81 -10.49
CA GLU A 179 12.27 14.02 -11.10
C GLU A 179 11.35 14.77 -10.14
N THR A 180 11.37 16.11 -10.24
CA THR A 180 10.61 17.00 -9.32
C THR A 180 9.10 16.75 -9.33
N GLY A 181 8.58 16.16 -10.41
CA GLY A 181 7.19 15.74 -10.55
C GLY A 181 6.78 14.60 -9.63
N TYR A 182 7.72 13.91 -8.96
CA TYR A 182 7.43 12.74 -8.15
C TYR A 182 7.78 12.95 -6.66
N VAL A 183 7.11 12.16 -5.82
CA VAL A 183 7.45 11.94 -4.40
C VAL A 183 7.72 10.44 -4.24
N LEU A 184 8.77 10.10 -3.51
CA LEU A 184 9.07 8.72 -3.15
C LEU A 184 8.73 8.48 -1.67
N VAL A 185 8.08 7.37 -1.39
CA VAL A 185 7.88 6.86 -0.04
C VAL A 185 8.45 5.45 0.07
N GLY A 186 9.12 5.13 1.17
CA GLY A 186 9.80 3.86 1.41
C GLY A 186 9.20 3.09 2.58
N TYR A 187 9.29 1.77 2.55
CA TYR A 187 8.88 0.84 3.59
C TYR A 187 9.90 -0.30 3.69
N GLU A 188 10.27 -0.69 4.90
CA GLU A 188 11.12 -1.86 5.17
C GLU A 188 10.24 -3.11 5.25
N LEU A 189 10.50 -4.10 4.41
CA LEU A 189 9.71 -5.34 4.28
C LEU A 189 10.01 -6.32 5.40
#